data_AF-A0A2I0R3H1-F1
#
_entry.id   AF-A0A2I0R3H1-F1
#
_cell.length_a   1.000
_cell.length_b   1.000
_cell.length_c   1.000
_cell.angle_alpha   90.00
_cell.angle_beta   90.00
_cell.angle_gamma   90.00
#
_symmetry.space_group_name_H-M   'P 1'
#
loop_
_entity.id
_entity.type
_entity.pdbx_description
1 polymer ?
#
loop_
_entity_poly.entity_id
_entity_poly.type
_entity_poly.pdbx_seq_one_letter_code
_entity_poly.pdbx_strand_id
1 'polypeptide(L)'
;MKNYFKLGLLILAVSLYSCGGGEGETEGQKEEKALVNPNNPNNPNNTASSESNEEEAAEEEIPASQRVDLENKGVGPVTDVTIPETIDEELAAKGQEVYEKNCTACHKPDKKHIGPAPKDILERRTPEWVMNMIINPDKMVQEDPLAKDLLIEFNGSPMSNQGITEDEARAILEYIRTL
;
A
#
# COMPACT_ATOMS: atom_id res chain seq x y z
N MET A 1 1.92 42.93 -15.31
CA MET A 1 1.38 43.28 -16.66
C MET A 1 0.65 42.06 -17.19
N LYS A 2 -0.51 42.29 -17.81
CA LYS A 2 -1.57 41.31 -18.12
C LYS A 2 -1.23 40.38 -19.31
N ASN A 3 -1.71 39.13 -19.20
CA ASN A 3 -1.75 38.05 -20.19
C ASN A 3 -2.07 38.49 -21.62
N TYR A 4 -1.44 37.87 -22.63
CA TYR A 4 -2.07 37.55 -23.93
C TYR A 4 -1.36 36.33 -24.58
N PHE A 5 -1.90 35.13 -24.39
CA PHE A 5 -1.52 33.95 -25.18
C PHE A 5 -2.40 33.95 -26.44
N LYS A 6 -1.82 34.35 -27.57
CA LYS A 6 -2.50 34.36 -28.87
C LYS A 6 -2.34 33.00 -29.55
N LEU A 7 -3.50 32.45 -29.88
CA LEU A 7 -3.76 31.43 -30.88
C LEU A 7 -2.99 31.70 -32.19
N GLY A 8 -2.26 30.71 -32.68
CA GLY A 8 -1.55 30.75 -33.96
C GLY A 8 -1.46 29.36 -34.56
N LEU A 9 -2.47 29.00 -35.35
CA LEU A 9 -2.48 27.83 -36.24
C LEU A 9 -1.45 28.08 -37.34
N LEU A 10 -0.42 27.23 -37.47
CA LEU A 10 0.45 27.22 -38.65
C LEU A 10 0.56 25.78 -39.18
N ILE A 11 -0.16 25.55 -40.27
CA ILE A 11 -0.08 24.37 -41.11
C ILE A 11 1.23 24.43 -41.88
N LEU A 12 2.06 23.39 -41.82
CA LEU A 12 3.08 23.13 -42.83
C LEU A 12 2.99 21.68 -43.29
N ALA A 13 2.36 21.48 -44.44
CA ALA A 13 2.36 20.25 -45.21
C ALA A 13 3.58 20.22 -46.12
N VAL A 14 4.39 19.16 -46.09
CA VAL A 14 5.27 18.69 -47.18
C VAL A 14 5.46 17.18 -46.98
N SER A 15 4.69 16.34 -47.66
CA SER A 15 4.93 15.72 -48.98
C SER A 15 5.72 14.41 -48.93
N LEU A 16 4.95 13.33 -49.14
CA LEU A 16 5.11 12.28 -50.15
C LEU A 16 6.51 11.74 -50.47
N TYR A 17 6.61 10.41 -50.39
CA TYR A 17 7.28 9.40 -51.25
C TYR A 17 7.71 8.25 -50.32
N SER A 18 7.58 6.95 -50.58
CA SER A 18 7.08 6.16 -51.69
C SER A 18 7.30 4.69 -51.27
N CYS A 19 6.41 3.78 -51.65
CA CYS A 19 6.72 2.61 -52.50
C CYS A 19 6.08 1.27 -52.04
N GLY A 20 5.34 0.68 -52.99
CA GLY A 20 5.09 -0.77 -53.14
C GLY A 20 3.82 -1.28 -52.44
N GLY A 21 2.80 -1.81 -53.10
CA GLY A 21 2.60 -2.18 -54.50
C GLY A 21 1.45 -3.20 -54.55
N GLY A 22 0.64 -3.19 -55.61
CA GLY A 22 -0.14 -4.36 -56.03
C GLY A 22 -1.60 -4.47 -55.58
N GLU A 23 -2.44 -3.60 -56.15
CA GLU A 23 -3.76 -3.83 -56.77
C GLU A 23 -4.80 -4.83 -56.20
N GLY A 24 -5.98 -4.27 -55.87
CA GLY A 24 -7.25 -4.97 -55.64
C GLY A 24 -8.28 -4.06 -54.92
N GLU A 25 -9.05 -3.28 -55.69
CA GLU A 25 -9.99 -2.25 -55.23
C GLU A 25 -11.31 -2.80 -54.67
N THR A 26 -11.77 -2.18 -53.55
CA THR A 26 -13.14 -1.70 -53.21
C THR A 26 -14.28 -2.73 -53.16
N GLU A 27 -15.19 -2.75 -52.19
CA GLU A 27 -16.03 -1.65 -51.67
C GLU A 27 -16.38 -1.84 -50.18
N GLY A 28 -16.56 -0.72 -49.47
CA GLY A 28 -16.84 -0.71 -48.03
C GLY A 28 -18.32 -0.80 -47.65
N GLN A 29 -18.57 -0.95 -46.34
CA GLN A 29 -19.56 -0.15 -45.59
C GLN A 29 -19.50 -0.41 -44.08
N LYS A 30 -19.35 0.70 -43.34
CA LYS A 30 -19.95 1.07 -42.05
C LYS A 30 -19.53 0.41 -40.72
N GLU A 31 -19.04 1.27 -39.83
CA GLU A 31 -19.02 1.14 -38.38
C GLU A 31 -20.44 1.05 -37.78
N GLU A 32 -20.62 0.26 -36.72
CA GLU A 32 -21.46 0.62 -35.57
C GLU A 32 -20.93 -0.07 -34.30
N LYS A 33 -20.59 0.73 -33.28
CA LYS A 33 -20.29 0.26 -31.92
C LYS A 33 -21.59 -0.22 -31.26
N ALA A 34 -21.60 -1.45 -30.77
CA ALA A 34 -22.60 -1.92 -29.82
C ALA A 34 -21.93 -2.54 -28.58
N LEU A 35 -22.46 -2.12 -27.44
CA LEU A 35 -22.00 -2.33 -26.07
C LEU A 35 -22.10 -3.81 -25.67
N VAL A 36 -21.03 -4.38 -25.11
CA VAL A 36 -21.09 -5.70 -24.47
C VAL A 36 -21.45 -5.54 -23.00
N ASN A 37 -22.64 -6.05 -22.67
CA ASN A 37 -23.19 -6.23 -21.33
C ASN A 37 -22.54 -7.46 -20.65
N PRO A 38 -22.01 -7.35 -19.42
CA PRO A 38 -21.28 -8.44 -18.75
C PRO A 38 -22.15 -9.62 -18.28
N ASN A 39 -23.47 -9.61 -18.52
CA ASN A 39 -24.40 -10.62 -17.99
C ASN A 39 -25.02 -11.55 -19.06
N ASN A 40 -24.26 -12.00 -20.07
CA ASN A 40 -24.74 -13.02 -21.04
C ASN A 40 -24.52 -14.45 -20.49
N PRO A 41 -25.59 -15.25 -20.26
CA PRO A 41 -25.50 -16.58 -19.65
C PRO A 41 -24.96 -17.71 -20.56
N ASN A 42 -24.53 -17.43 -21.79
CA ASN A 42 -23.99 -18.43 -22.73
C ASN A 42 -22.51 -18.22 -23.10
N ASN A 43 -21.68 -17.75 -22.17
CA ASN A 43 -20.23 -17.72 -22.34
C ASN A 43 -19.63 -19.13 -22.09
N PRO A 44 -18.96 -19.76 -23.07
CA PRO A 44 -18.34 -21.08 -22.91
C PRO A 44 -17.12 -21.12 -21.96
N ASN A 45 -16.75 -19.99 -21.35
CA ASN A 45 -15.74 -19.91 -20.28
C ASN A 45 -16.33 -19.67 -18.88
N ASN A 46 -17.63 -19.95 -18.67
CA ASN A 46 -18.20 -20.02 -17.33
C ASN A 46 -18.17 -21.45 -16.79
N THR A 47 -17.01 -21.87 -16.29
CA THR A 47 -16.94 -23.02 -15.38
C THR A 47 -17.27 -22.52 -13.99
N ALA A 48 -18.56 -22.56 -13.65
CA ALA A 48 -19.02 -22.42 -12.29
C ALA A 48 -18.66 -23.69 -11.49
N SER A 49 -18.06 -23.45 -10.33
CA SER A 49 -18.35 -24.10 -9.04
C SER A 49 -18.29 -25.63 -8.93
N SER A 50 -17.32 -26.08 -8.14
CA SER A 50 -17.44 -27.22 -7.21
C SER A 50 -16.39 -26.94 -6.13
N GLU A 51 -16.75 -26.27 -5.02
CA GLU A 51 -17.04 -26.97 -3.76
C GLU A 51 -16.13 -28.18 -3.54
N SER A 52 -15.00 -27.92 -2.89
CA SER A 52 -14.47 -28.82 -1.87
C SER A 52 -14.29 -27.98 -0.60
N ASN A 53 -15.34 -28.04 0.21
CA ASN A 53 -15.31 -27.78 1.64
C ASN A 53 -14.27 -28.72 2.24
N GLU A 54 -13.02 -28.27 2.35
CA GLU A 54 -12.01 -28.87 3.22
C GLU A 54 -11.93 -27.98 4.45
N GLU A 55 -12.83 -28.30 5.37
CA GLU A 55 -12.71 -28.05 6.80
C GLU A 55 -11.43 -28.78 7.27
N GLU A 56 -10.27 -28.22 6.93
CA GLU A 56 -9.01 -28.57 7.55
C GLU A 56 -8.99 -27.86 8.90
N ALA A 57 -8.97 -28.66 9.96
CA ALA A 57 -9.04 -28.23 11.34
C ALA A 57 -8.13 -27.01 11.58
N ALA A 58 -8.75 -25.86 11.87
CA ALA A 58 -8.06 -24.70 12.36
C ALA A 58 -7.45 -25.05 13.73
N GLU A 59 -6.23 -25.58 13.70
CA GLU A 59 -5.25 -25.20 14.70
C GLU A 59 -5.23 -23.66 14.66
N GLU A 60 -5.71 -23.01 15.72
CA GLU A 60 -5.80 -21.55 15.78
C GLU A 60 -4.38 -20.97 15.66
N GLU A 61 -3.92 -20.71 14.44
CA GLU A 61 -2.67 -20.00 14.22
C GLU A 61 -2.82 -18.60 14.83
N ILE A 62 -1.86 -18.24 15.70
CA ILE A 62 -1.82 -16.91 16.32
C ILE A 62 -1.82 -15.85 15.20
N PRO A 63 -2.76 -14.88 15.21
CA PRO A 63 -2.83 -13.81 14.23
C PRO A 63 -1.49 -13.09 14.08
N ALA A 64 -1.14 -12.63 12.87
CA ALA A 64 0.13 -11.95 12.62
C ALA A 64 0.35 -10.75 13.57
N SER A 65 -0.71 -9.99 13.85
CA SER A 65 -0.75 -8.88 14.80
C SER A 65 -0.56 -9.28 16.27
N GLN A 66 -0.55 -10.57 16.60
CA GLN A 66 -0.36 -11.07 17.96
C GLN A 66 0.90 -11.92 18.13
N ARG A 67 1.49 -12.42 17.03
CA ARG A 67 2.77 -13.15 17.07
C ARG A 67 3.84 -12.27 17.70
N VAL A 68 4.69 -12.85 18.55
CA VAL A 68 5.83 -12.14 19.16
C VAL A 68 7.07 -12.42 18.31
N ASP A 69 7.71 -11.36 17.83
CA ASP A 69 8.97 -11.43 17.08
C ASP A 69 9.86 -10.26 17.52
N LEU A 70 10.83 -10.57 18.39
CA LEU A 70 11.76 -9.62 18.98
C LEU A 70 13.18 -9.76 18.40
N GLU A 71 13.33 -10.48 17.29
CA GLU A 71 14.62 -10.65 16.60
C GLU A 71 14.60 -9.97 15.22
N ASN A 72 13.48 -10.02 14.52
CA ASN A 72 13.32 -9.41 13.22
C ASN A 72 13.32 -7.87 13.32
N LYS A 73 14.24 -7.23 12.60
CA LYS A 73 14.36 -5.76 12.49
C LYS A 73 13.65 -5.19 11.26
N GLY A 74 13.08 -6.06 10.42
CA GLY A 74 12.45 -5.69 9.16
C GLY A 74 13.48 -5.38 8.07
N VAL A 75 13.03 -4.61 7.09
CA VAL A 75 13.78 -4.28 5.88
C VAL A 75 13.85 -2.76 5.74
N GLY A 76 14.98 -2.17 6.10
CA GLY A 76 15.15 -0.72 5.99
C GLY A 76 16.48 -0.20 6.54
N PRO A 77 16.65 1.13 6.57
CA PRO A 77 17.89 1.76 7.04
C PRO A 77 18.07 1.66 8.57
N VAL A 78 16.99 1.48 9.33
CA VAL A 78 17.05 1.42 10.79
C VAL A 78 17.51 0.03 11.19
N THR A 79 18.75 -0.07 11.66
CA THR A 79 19.41 -1.34 12.01
C THR A 79 19.75 -1.46 13.49
N ASP A 80 19.71 -0.36 14.23
CA ASP A 80 19.92 -0.30 15.67
C ASP A 80 19.14 0.88 16.26
N VAL A 81 18.42 0.66 17.36
CA VAL A 81 17.73 1.74 18.09
C VAL A 81 17.90 1.52 19.59
N THR A 82 18.49 2.51 20.27
CA THR A 82 18.52 2.53 21.74
C THR A 82 17.24 3.14 22.28
N ILE A 83 16.51 2.38 23.11
CA ILE A 83 15.31 2.83 23.82
C ILE A 83 15.67 3.04 25.31
N PRO A 84 15.68 4.28 25.80
CA PRO A 84 15.88 4.55 27.23
C PRO A 84 14.77 3.94 28.08
N GLU A 85 15.05 3.56 29.33
CA GLU A 85 14.02 3.01 30.23
C GLU A 85 12.89 4.00 30.52
N THR A 86 13.24 5.29 30.64
CA THR A 86 12.29 6.38 30.87
C THR A 86 11.75 6.95 29.56
N ILE A 87 10.55 7.51 29.61
CA ILE A 87 9.96 8.28 28.50
C ILE A 87 10.68 9.63 28.38
N ASP A 88 11.05 9.99 27.16
CA ASP A 88 11.38 11.36 26.78
C ASP A 88 10.08 12.10 26.41
N GLU A 89 9.58 12.91 27.33
CA GLU A 89 8.30 13.60 27.19
C GLU A 89 8.29 14.62 26.03
N GLU A 90 9.42 15.26 25.72
CA GLU A 90 9.49 16.22 24.61
C GLU A 90 9.44 15.48 23.27
N LEU A 91 10.16 14.37 23.16
CA LEU A 91 10.15 13.52 21.98
C LEU A 91 8.79 12.84 21.79
N ALA A 92 8.15 12.39 22.87
CA ALA A 92 6.81 11.83 22.84
C ALA A 92 5.76 12.87 22.39
N ALA A 93 5.83 14.11 22.88
CA ALA A 93 4.95 15.19 22.45
C ALA A 93 5.10 15.49 20.95
N LYS A 94 6.34 15.55 20.44
CA LYS A 94 6.61 15.67 19.00
C LYS A 94 6.03 14.48 18.22
N GLY A 95 6.21 13.27 18.74
CA GLY A 95 5.68 12.04 18.16
C GLY A 95 4.16 12.03 18.06
N GLN A 96 3.47 12.51 19.10
CA GLN A 96 2.02 12.63 19.12
C GLN A 96 1.51 13.51 17.98
N GLU A 97 2.11 14.69 17.78
CA GLU A 97 1.69 15.59 16.71
C GLU A 97 1.81 14.97 15.32
N VAL A 98 2.87 14.19 15.08
CA VAL A 98 3.07 13.50 13.80
C VAL A 98 2.10 12.31 13.68
N TYR A 99 1.92 11.54 14.75
CA TYR A 99 1.00 10.39 14.77
C TYR A 99 -0.45 10.83 14.54
N GLU A 100 -0.89 11.92 15.14
CA GLU A 100 -2.25 12.46 14.98
C GLU A 100 -2.56 12.81 13.53
N LYS A 101 -1.60 13.42 12.82
CA LYS A 101 -1.73 13.84 11.43
C LYS A 101 -1.70 12.67 10.44
N ASN A 102 -0.94 11.61 10.74
CA ASN A 102 -0.57 10.60 9.75
C ASN A 102 -1.09 9.18 10.04
N CYS A 103 -1.44 8.86 11.29
CA CYS A 103 -1.67 7.46 11.70
C CYS A 103 -3.10 7.19 12.22
N THR A 104 -3.75 8.18 12.84
CA THR A 104 -5.04 8.00 13.56
C THR A 104 -6.23 7.64 12.68
N ALA A 105 -6.13 7.90 11.37
CA ALA A 105 -7.11 7.48 10.38
C ALA A 105 -7.20 5.96 10.29
N CYS A 106 -6.09 5.24 10.50
CA CYS A 106 -6.02 3.80 10.32
C CYS A 106 -5.83 3.04 11.63
N HIS A 107 -5.11 3.62 12.60
CA HIS A 107 -4.75 2.97 13.85
C HIS A 107 -5.56 3.52 15.02
N LYS A 108 -6.12 2.62 15.84
CA LYS A 108 -6.65 2.93 17.16
C LYS A 108 -5.70 2.36 18.21
N PRO A 109 -5.42 3.07 19.32
CA PRO A 109 -4.39 2.65 20.28
C PRO A 109 -4.53 1.21 20.75
N ASP A 110 -5.74 0.80 21.11
CA ASP A 110 -6.04 -0.39 21.89
C ASP A 110 -6.79 -1.49 21.13
N LYS A 111 -7.14 -1.26 19.86
CA LYS A 111 -7.96 -2.21 19.09
C LYS A 111 -7.66 -2.19 17.60
N LYS A 112 -7.93 -3.33 16.97
CA LYS A 112 -7.95 -3.47 15.51
C LYS A 112 -8.91 -2.46 14.89
N HIS A 113 -8.45 -1.82 13.81
CA HIS A 113 -9.27 -0.96 12.96
C HIS A 113 -8.93 -1.26 11.49
N ILE A 114 -8.53 -0.26 10.70
CA ILE A 114 -7.96 -0.47 9.36
C ILE A 114 -6.56 -1.06 9.49
N GLY A 115 -5.79 -0.64 10.51
CA GLY A 115 -4.51 -1.21 10.90
C GLY A 115 -4.53 -1.81 12.31
N PRO A 116 -3.42 -2.48 12.71
CA PRO A 116 -3.27 -3.07 14.04
C PRO A 116 -3.20 -2.03 15.16
N ALA A 117 -3.49 -2.45 16.38
CA ALA A 117 -3.31 -1.64 17.58
C ALA A 117 -1.81 -1.42 17.86
N PRO A 118 -1.32 -0.17 18.00
CA PRO A 118 0.08 0.12 18.29
C PRO A 118 0.42 0.10 19.78
N LYS A 119 -0.56 0.15 20.68
CA LYS A 119 -0.30 0.03 22.12
C LYS A 119 0.46 -1.27 22.40
N ASP A 120 1.46 -1.18 23.27
CA ASP A 120 2.31 -2.29 23.68
C ASP A 120 3.06 -2.99 22.51
N ILE A 121 3.22 -2.32 21.35
CA ILE A 121 3.85 -2.93 20.16
C ILE A 121 5.28 -3.44 20.44
N LEU A 122 6.00 -2.81 21.36
CA LEU A 122 7.36 -3.20 21.74
C LEU A 122 7.43 -4.48 22.58
N GLU A 123 6.29 -4.99 23.06
CA GLU A 123 6.22 -6.33 23.67
C GLU A 123 6.30 -7.44 22.61
N ARG A 124 6.04 -7.09 21.34
CA ARG A 124 5.91 -8.07 20.25
C ARG A 124 6.70 -7.74 18.99
N ARG A 125 7.33 -6.57 18.89
CA ARG A 125 8.16 -6.15 17.76
C ARG A 125 9.41 -5.44 18.26
N THR A 126 10.51 -5.56 17.52
CA THR A 126 11.69 -4.73 17.74
C THR A 126 11.40 -3.26 17.41
N PRO A 127 12.07 -2.29 18.08
CA PRO A 127 11.93 -0.88 17.76
C PRO A 127 12.34 -0.57 16.31
N GLU A 128 13.35 -1.25 15.79
CA GLU A 128 13.80 -1.13 14.40
C GLU A 128 12.71 -1.56 13.42
N TRP A 129 12.04 -2.68 13.67
CA TRP A 129 10.95 -3.14 12.81
C TRP A 129 9.81 -2.14 12.78
N VAL A 130 9.43 -1.57 13.93
CA VAL A 130 8.36 -0.55 14.01
C VAL A 130 8.76 0.70 13.21
N MET A 131 9.99 1.20 13.39
CA MET A 131 10.45 2.38 12.65
C MET A 131 10.55 2.11 11.14
N ASN A 132 11.09 0.96 10.73
CA ASN A 132 11.13 0.57 9.31
C ASN A 132 9.71 0.49 8.73
N MET A 133 8.76 -0.17 9.41
CA MET A 133 7.36 -0.22 8.97
C MET A 133 6.73 1.16 8.78
N ILE A 134 7.10 2.14 9.60
CA ILE A 134 6.60 3.54 9.48
C ILE A 134 7.20 4.27 8.26
N ILE A 135 8.50 4.13 8.01
CA ILE A 135 9.19 4.93 6.98
C ILE A 135 9.14 4.32 5.57
N ASN A 136 9.01 2.99 5.45
CA ASN A 136 9.03 2.31 4.15
C ASN A 136 8.04 1.13 4.05
N PRO A 137 6.75 1.32 4.40
CA PRO A 137 5.77 0.22 4.46
C PRO A 137 5.64 -0.56 3.15
N ASP A 138 5.79 0.09 2.00
CA ASP A 138 5.72 -0.56 0.68
C ASP A 138 6.82 -1.63 0.52
N LYS A 139 8.05 -1.33 0.97
CA LYS A 139 9.18 -2.26 0.89
C LYS A 139 9.04 -3.37 1.93
N MET A 140 8.62 -3.02 3.14
CA MET A 140 8.35 -3.98 4.21
C MET A 140 7.36 -5.03 3.74
N VAL A 141 6.20 -4.63 3.20
CA VAL A 141 5.19 -5.57 2.67
C VAL A 141 5.72 -6.42 1.51
N GLN A 142 6.67 -5.93 0.72
CA GLN A 142 7.25 -6.71 -0.39
C GLN A 142 8.27 -7.76 0.07
N GLU A 143 9.01 -7.49 1.15
CA GLU A 143 10.21 -8.27 1.50
C GLU A 143 10.09 -8.95 2.88
N ASP A 144 9.50 -8.29 3.89
CA ASP A 144 9.35 -8.79 5.25
C ASP A 144 8.16 -9.77 5.38
N PRO A 145 8.38 -11.02 5.84
CA PRO A 145 7.30 -12.02 5.99
C PRO A 145 6.18 -11.56 6.92
N LEU A 146 6.52 -10.90 8.05
CA LEU A 146 5.54 -10.48 9.03
C LEU A 146 4.66 -9.34 8.50
N ALA A 147 5.24 -8.40 7.76
CA ALA A 147 4.48 -7.35 7.08
C ALA A 147 3.53 -7.90 6.01
N LYS A 148 3.91 -8.98 5.30
CA LYS A 148 3.01 -9.68 4.36
C LYS A 148 1.82 -10.32 5.07
N ASP A 149 2.09 -11.00 6.18
CA ASP A 149 1.03 -11.65 6.94
C ASP A 149 0.08 -10.62 7.57
N LEU A 150 0.60 -9.47 8.01
CA LEU A 150 -0.21 -8.33 8.42
C LEU A 150 -1.07 -7.79 7.27
N LEU A 151 -0.53 -7.66 6.06
CA LEU A 151 -1.35 -7.25 4.91
C LEU A 151 -2.54 -8.19 4.71
N ILE A 152 -2.31 -9.51 4.81
CA ILE A 152 -3.36 -10.53 4.68
C ILE A 152 -4.40 -10.41 5.80
N GLU A 153 -3.95 -10.33 7.06
CA GLU A 153 -4.83 -10.21 8.24
C GLU A 153 -5.72 -8.94 8.22
N PHE A 154 -5.23 -7.88 7.59
CA PHE A 154 -5.92 -6.60 7.45
C PHE A 154 -6.57 -6.43 6.07
N ASN A 155 -7.05 -7.55 5.50
CA ASN A 155 -7.87 -7.61 4.28
C ASN A 155 -7.22 -6.96 3.05
N GLY A 156 -5.89 -7.04 2.93
CA GLY A 156 -5.16 -6.45 1.84
C GLY A 156 -5.08 -4.93 1.89
N SER A 157 -5.41 -4.29 3.02
CA SER A 157 -5.29 -2.84 3.18
C SER A 157 -3.82 -2.46 3.43
N PRO A 158 -3.11 -1.84 2.46
CA PRO A 158 -1.72 -1.49 2.64
C PRO A 158 -1.57 -0.29 3.59
N MET A 159 -0.53 -0.29 4.42
CA MET A 159 -0.10 0.92 5.12
C MET A 159 0.53 1.86 4.10
N SER A 160 -0.08 3.03 3.86
CA SER A 160 0.44 4.00 2.89
C SER A 160 1.69 4.70 3.42
N ASN A 161 2.69 4.89 2.55
CA ASN A 161 3.87 5.68 2.88
C ASN A 161 3.51 7.17 3.04
N GLN A 162 3.67 7.70 4.25
CA GLN A 162 3.34 9.10 4.59
C GLN A 162 4.54 10.06 4.42
N GLY A 163 5.68 9.57 3.91
CA GLY A 163 6.91 10.36 3.77
C GLY A 163 7.58 10.67 5.11
N ILE A 164 7.40 9.80 6.11
CA ILE A 164 7.95 9.96 7.46
C ILE A 164 9.47 9.79 7.43
N THR A 165 10.19 10.74 8.01
CA THR A 165 11.64 10.67 8.21
C THR A 165 12.01 9.75 9.37
N GLU A 166 13.27 9.32 9.44
CA GLU A 166 13.75 8.47 10.55
C GLU A 166 13.56 9.14 11.92
N ASP A 167 13.86 10.45 12.02
CA ASP A 167 13.67 11.24 13.26
C ASP A 167 12.19 11.34 13.67
N GLU A 168 11.29 11.51 12.70
CA GLU A 168 9.84 11.51 12.96
C GLU A 168 9.35 10.12 13.36
N ALA A 169 9.85 9.06 12.74
CA ALA A 169 9.53 7.69 13.13
C ALA A 169 10.02 7.37 14.55
N ARG A 170 11.22 7.86 14.93
CA ARG A 170 11.72 7.75 16.30
C ARG A 170 10.83 8.50 17.29
N ALA A 171 10.35 9.70 16.94
CA ALA A 171 9.42 10.46 17.75
C ALA A 171 8.07 9.74 17.90
N ILE A 172 7.50 9.25 16.79
CA ILE A 172 6.26 8.45 16.81
C ILE A 172 6.41 7.22 17.69
N LEU A 173 7.54 6.51 17.60
CA LEU A 173 7.82 5.36 18.44
C LEU A 173 7.84 5.74 19.93
N GLU A 174 8.43 6.88 20.29
CA GLU A 174 8.41 7.38 21.67
C GLU A 174 6.98 7.65 22.15
N TYR A 175 6.16 8.28 21.31
CA TYR A 175 4.75 8.48 21.62
C TYR A 175 4.00 7.16 21.80
N ILE A 176 4.24 6.16 20.94
CA ILE A 176 3.57 4.86 21.06
C ILE A 176 3.88 4.19 22.41
N ARG A 177 5.06 4.44 23.00
CA ARG A 177 5.41 3.92 24.35
C ARG A 177 4.57 4.53 25.48
N THR A 178 3.85 5.61 25.24
CA THR A 178 2.98 6.26 26.25
C THR A 178 1.52 5.79 26.18
N LEU A 179 1.15 4.98 25.18
CA LEU A 179 -0.23 4.54 24.91
C LEU A 179 -0.75 3.47 25.85
#